data_AF-A0A3B8Z7W1-F1
#
_entry.id   AF-A0A3B8Z7W1-F1
#
_cell.length_a   1.000
_cell.length_b   1.000
_cell.length_c   1.000
_cell.angle_alpha   90.00
_cell.angle_beta   90.00
_cell.angle_gamma   90.00
#
_symmetry.space_group_name_H-M   'P 1'
#
loop_
_entity.id
_entity.type
_entity.pdbx_description
1 polymer ?
#
loop_
_entity_poly.entity_id
_entity_poly.type
_entity_poly.pdbx_seq_one_letter_code
_entity_poly.pdbx_strand_id
1 'polypeptide(L)' 'VLTMTVIHRSALVEYSVEHMFDIVNDIEQYPQFMQGCISSKVKSQSEHELIGELCLSKAGITQCFTTKN' A
#
# COMPACT_ATOMS: atom_id res chain seq x y z
N VAL A 1 13.61 22.80 9.51
CA VAL A 1 13.24 21.54 10.21
C VAL A 1 12.17 20.87 9.36
N LEU A 2 12.48 19.73 8.72
CA LEU A 2 11.48 18.99 7.94
C LEU A 2 10.54 18.28 8.92
N THR A 3 9.31 18.75 9.06
CA THR A 3 8.28 18.07 9.86
C THR A 3 7.69 16.93 9.05
N MET A 4 7.97 15.69 9.46
CA MET A 4 7.32 14.49 8.92
C MET A 4 5.85 14.51 9.36
N THR A 5 4.92 14.55 8.39
CA THR A 5 3.49 14.43 8.69
C THR A 5 3.16 12.96 8.93
N VAL A 6 2.65 12.63 10.11
CA VAL A 6 2.25 11.27 10.48
C VAL A 6 0.73 11.20 10.57
N ILE A 7 0.14 10.20 9.92
CA ILE A 7 -1.31 9.99 9.90
C ILE A 7 -1.61 8.64 10.54
N HIS A 8 -2.47 8.63 11.55
CA HIS A 8 -2.97 7.40 12.18
C HIS A 8 -4.47 7.25 11.89
N ARG A 9 -4.88 6.05 11.46
CA ARG A 9 -6.28 5.67 11.27
C ARG A 9 -6.48 4.25 11.78
N SER A 10 -7.63 4.00 12.38
CA SER A 10 -8.03 2.66 12.84
C SER A 10 -9.51 2.43 12.56
N ALA A 11 -9.88 1.17 12.41
CA ALA A 11 -11.25 0.71 12.24
C ALA A 11 -11.38 -0.68 12.88
N LEU A 12 -12.59 -1.00 13.36
CA LEU A 12 -12.94 -2.37 13.76
C LEU A 12 -13.57 -3.07 12.56
N VAL A 13 -13.14 -4.31 12.30
CA VAL A 13 -13.59 -5.10 11.15
C VAL A 13 -13.88 -6.54 11.59
N GLU A 14 -14.82 -7.21 10.92
CA GLU A 14 -15.20 -8.60 11.18
C GLU A 14 -14.25 -9.62 10.50
N TYR A 15 -12.97 -9.27 10.39
CA TYR A 15 -11.93 -10.07 9.76
C TYR A 15 -10.77 -10.28 10.71
N SER A 16 -10.09 -11.43 10.57
CA SER A 16 -8.90 -11.72 11.37
C SER A 16 -7.73 -10.83 10.95
N VAL A 17 -6.73 -10.71 11.83
CA VAL A 17 -5.53 -9.92 11.56
C VAL A 17 -4.77 -10.47 10.36
N GLU A 18 -4.72 -11.80 10.22
CA GLU A 18 -4.05 -12.49 9.12
C GLU A 18 -4.70 -12.15 7.79
N HIS A 19 -6.04 -12.21 7.70
CA HIS A 19 -6.75 -11.87 6.48
C HIS A 19 -6.56 -10.39 6.10
N MET A 20 -6.58 -9.49 7.09
CA MET A 20 -6.31 -8.07 6.84
C MET A 20 -4.87 -7.83 6.38
N PHE A 21 -3.90 -8.59 6.90
CA PHE A 21 -2.50 -8.51 6.48
C PHE A 21 -2.31 -9.02 5.06
N ASP A 22 -2.95 -10.13 4.69
CA ASP A 22 -2.87 -10.70 3.34
C ASP A 22 -3.36 -9.71 2.27
N ILE A 23 -4.43 -8.95 2.55
CA ILE A 23 -4.93 -7.89 1.64
C ILE A 23 -3.86 -6.81 1.41
N VAL A 24 -3.13 -6.42 2.46
CA VAL A 24 -2.08 -5.39 2.37
C VAL A 24 -0.83 -5.93 1.67
N ASN A 25 -0.56 -7.22 1.81
CA ASN A 25 0.56 -7.90 1.15
C ASN A 25 0.31 -8.22 -0.32
N ASP A 26 -0.94 -8.25 -0.79
CA ASP A 26 -1.25 -8.50 -2.20
C ASP A 26 -1.09 -7.24 -3.08
N ILE A 27 0.15 -6.76 -3.19
CA ILE A 27 0.51 -5.49 -3.82
C ILE A 27 0.01 -5.39 -5.27
N GLU A 28 0.08 -6.48 -6.03
CA GLU A 28 -0.26 -6.46 -7.46
C GLU A 28 -1.75 -6.21 -7.72
N GLN A 29 -2.61 -6.50 -6.76
CA GLN A 29 -4.06 -6.27 -6.91
C GLN A 29 -4.50 -4.85 -6.59
N TYR A 30 -3.63 -3.98 -6.06
CA TYR A 30 -3.99 -2.62 -5.65
C TYR A 30 -4.72 -1.78 -6.71
N PRO A 31 -4.41 -1.85 -8.03
CA PRO A 31 -5.15 -1.15 -9.07
C PRO A 31 -6.64 -1.53 -9.15
N GLN A 32 -7.02 -2.73 -8.67
CA GLN A 32 -8.40 -3.20 -8.67
C GLN A 32 -9.21 -2.65 -7.48
N PHE A 33 -8.55 -2.38 -6.34
CA PHE A 33 -9.22 -2.08 -5.08
C PHE A 33 -8.98 -0.65 -4.58
N MET A 34 -7.85 -0.05 -4.93
CA MET A 34 -7.46 1.27 -4.47
C MET A 34 -7.74 2.33 -5.54
N GLN A 35 -8.77 3.15 -5.30
CA GLN A 35 -9.12 4.25 -6.19
C GLN A 35 -7.91 5.17 -6.43
N GLY A 36 -7.61 5.41 -7.71
CA GLY A 36 -6.49 6.25 -8.13
C GLY A 36 -5.15 5.51 -8.17
N CYS A 37 -5.06 4.24 -7.80
CA CYS A 37 -3.88 3.44 -8.09
C CYS A 37 -3.83 3.10 -9.58
N ILE A 38 -2.82 3.64 -10.27
CA ILE A 38 -2.66 3.49 -11.72
C ILE A 38 -1.66 2.39 -12.09
N SER A 39 -0.79 2.01 -11.15
CA SER A 39 0.07 0.83 -11.26
C SER A 39 0.54 0.37 -9.89
N SER A 40 0.81 -0.92 -9.80
CA SER A 40 1.49 -1.56 -8.67
C SER A 40 2.43 -2.64 -9.17
N LYS A 41 3.49 -2.92 -8.41
CA LYS A 41 4.39 -4.05 -8.66
C LYS A 41 5.16 -4.45 -7.42
N VAL A 42 5.47 -5.74 -7.30
CA VAL A 42 6.45 -6.23 -6.33
C VAL A 42 7.86 -5.90 -6.85
N LYS A 43 8.71 -5.33 -5.99
CA LYS A 43 10.11 -5.03 -6.28
C LYS A 43 11.06 -6.06 -5.70
N SER A 44 10.76 -6.59 -4.53
CA SER A 44 11.53 -7.62 -3.84
C SER A 44 10.61 -8.38 -2.90
N GLN A 45 10.86 -9.68 -2.78
CA GLN A 45 10.16 -10.55 -1.84
C GLN A 45 11.14 -11.53 -1.21
N SER A 46 11.04 -11.70 0.10
CA SER A 46 11.73 -12.71 0.89
C SER A 46 10.75 -13.36 1.87
N GLU A 47 11.25 -14.28 2.69
CA GLU A 47 10.45 -14.93 3.75
C GLU A 47 9.94 -13.92 4.81
N HIS A 48 10.63 -12.80 5.00
CA HIS A 48 10.35 -11.86 6.09
C HIS A 48 10.04 -10.44 5.64
N GLU A 49 10.08 -10.17 4.33
CA GLU A 49 9.96 -8.81 3.81
C GLU A 49 9.33 -8.83 2.42
N LEU A 50 8.37 -7.93 2.22
CA LEU A 50 7.84 -7.61 0.91
C LEU A 50 8.02 -6.12 0.62
N ILE A 51 8.74 -5.80 -0.46
CA ILE A 51 8.88 -4.44 -0.96
C ILE A 51 8.09 -4.33 -2.26
N GLY A 52 7.14 -3.39 -2.31
CA GLY A 52 6.45 -3.05 -3.55
C GLY A 52 6.42 -1.56 -3.82
N GLU A 53 6.00 -1.22 -5.03
CA GLU A 53 5.83 0.15 -5.50
C GLU A 53 4.39 0.35 -5.93
N LEU A 54 3.80 1.46 -5.49
CA LEU A 54 2.48 1.91 -5.87
C LEU A 54 2.61 3.27 -6.54
N CYS A 55 1.96 3.45 -7.69
CA CYS A 55 1.78 4.76 -8.30
C CYS A 55 0.31 5.17 -8.18
N LEU A 56 0.07 6.32 -7.54
CA LEU A 56 -1.25 6.90 -7.37
C LEU A 56 -1.39 8.16 -8.21
N SER A 57 -2.55 8.33 -8.85
CA SER A 57 -2.92 9.53 -9.59
C SER A 57 -4.21 10.11 -9.04
N LYS A 58 -4.18 11.40 -8.68
CA LYS A 58 -5.35 12.13 -8.20
C LYS A 58 -5.23 13.60 -8.60
N ALA A 59 -6.30 14.13 -9.19
CA ALA A 59 -6.40 15.54 -9.60
C ALA A 59 -5.20 16.04 -10.44
N GLY A 60 -4.73 15.22 -11.38
CA GLY A 60 -3.61 15.57 -12.27
C GLY A 60 -2.22 15.42 -11.65
N ILE A 61 -2.12 15.01 -10.39
CA ILE A 61 -0.85 14.73 -9.71
C ILE A 61 -0.64 13.22 -9.67
N THR A 62 0.55 12.77 -10.10
CA THR A 62 0.98 11.38 -9.98
C THR A 62 2.17 11.27 -9.03
N GLN A 63 2.08 10.35 -8.08
CA GLN A 63 3.16 10.05 -7.14
C GLN A 63 3.37 8.55 -7.07
N CYS A 64 4.63 8.13 -7.14
CA CYS A 64 5.02 6.75 -6.91
C CYS A 64 5.84 6.66 -5.62
N PHE A 65 5.55 5.65 -4.80
CA PHE A 65 6.26 5.41 -3.56
C PHE A 65 6.42 3.91 -3.32
N THR A 66 7.38 3.56 -2.48
CA THR A 66 7.62 2.19 -2.07
C THR A 66 7.05 1.93 -0.68
N THR A 67 6.42 0.77 -0.50
CA THR A 67 6.07 0.22 0.81
C THR A 67 7.01 -0.91 1.17
N LYS A 68 7.15 -1.16 2.47
CA LYS A 68 7.85 -2.30 3.04
C LYS A 68 6.96 -2.87 4.14
N ASN A 69 6.50 -4.10 3.93
CA ASN A 69 5.69 -4.85 4.87
C ASN A 69 6.53 -5.89 5.59
#